data_AF-A0A970XYD8-F1
#
_entry.id   AF-A0A970XYD8-F1
#
_cell.length_a   1.000
_cell.length_b   1.000
_cell.length_c   1.000
_cell.angle_alpha   90.00
_cell.angle_beta   90.00
_cell.angle_gamma   90.00
#
_symmetry.space_group_name_H-M   'P 1'
#
loop_
_entity.id
_entity.type
_entity.pdbx_description
1 polymer ?
#
loop_
_entity_poly.entity_id
_entity_poly.type
_entity_poly.pdbx_seq_one_letter_code
_entity_poly.pdbx_strand_id
1 'polypeptide(L)'
;DCYLNQIKPDFSNILDKITNKTYSIILIDKNGKDIDNARFDYNRLRGDFENILSLRKIDNPAMGLFAVLFTETSFGNEAELDRALRTDYSNYLL
;
A
#
# COMPACT_ATOMS: atom_id res chain seq x y z
N ASP A 1 -9.16 8.95 -16.49
CA ASP A 1 -9.60 9.04 -17.90
C ASP A 1 -10.00 7.72 -18.52
N CYS A 2 -9.18 6.66 -18.47
CA CYS A 2 -9.52 5.39 -19.14
C CYS A 2 -10.89 4.79 -18.73
N TYR A 3 -11.16 4.66 -17.43
CA TYR A 3 -12.44 4.13 -16.93
C TYR A 3 -13.65 5.00 -17.34
N LEU A 4 -13.54 6.34 -17.20
CA LEU A 4 -14.63 7.26 -17.51
C LEU A 4 -14.95 7.31 -19.01
N ASN A 5 -13.93 7.15 -19.85
CA ASN A 5 -14.06 7.21 -21.30
C ASN A 5 -14.21 5.82 -21.95
N GLN A 6 -14.36 4.76 -21.15
CA GLN A 6 -14.39 3.36 -21.60
C GLN A 6 -13.19 2.96 -22.48
N ILE A 7 -12.06 3.65 -22.30
CA ILE A 7 -10.81 3.32 -22.99
C ILE A 7 -10.17 2.17 -22.22
N LYS A 8 -9.98 1.04 -22.90
CA LYS A 8 -9.19 -0.07 -22.38
C LYS A 8 -7.70 0.34 -22.44
N PRO A 9 -6.97 0.36 -21.31
CA PRO A 9 -5.54 0.58 -21.34
C PRO A 9 -4.84 -0.49 -22.18
N ASP A 10 -3.80 -0.09 -22.92
CA ASP A 10 -2.90 -1.02 -23.58
C ASP A 10 -1.96 -1.63 -22.54
N PHE A 11 -2.46 -2.64 -21.84
CA PHE A 11 -1.72 -3.31 -20.78
C PHE A 11 -0.46 -4.01 -21.31
N SER A 12 -0.45 -4.50 -22.54
CA SER A 12 0.75 -5.11 -23.12
C SER A 12 1.89 -4.10 -23.18
N ASN A 13 1.63 -2.91 -23.74
CA ASN A 13 2.64 -1.85 -23.80
C ASN A 13 3.06 -1.32 -22.42
N ILE A 14 2.11 -1.21 -21.49
CA ILE A 14 2.38 -0.74 -20.12
C ILE A 14 3.25 -1.75 -19.38
N LEU A 15 2.91 -3.03 -19.44
CA LEU A 15 3.61 -4.09 -18.72
C LEU A 15 4.97 -4.41 -19.34
N ASP A 16 5.15 -4.30 -20.66
CA ASP A 16 6.45 -4.51 -21.33
C ASP A 16 7.52 -3.51 -20.89
N LYS A 17 7.11 -2.31 -20.46
CA LYS A 17 8.01 -1.28 -19.92
C LYS A 17 8.40 -1.54 -18.46
N ILE A 18 7.66 -2.41 -17.78
CA ILE A 18 7.90 -2.76 -16.40
C ILE A 18 8.84 -3.96 -16.38
N THR A 19 10.10 -3.70 -16.01
CA THR A 19 11.11 -4.75 -15.85
C THR A 19 11.68 -4.71 -14.44
N ASN A 20 11.87 -5.88 -13.84
CA ASN A 20 12.53 -6.05 -12.54
C ASN A 20 11.89 -5.28 -11.37
N LYS A 21 10.56 -5.16 -11.38
CA LYS A 21 9.77 -4.52 -10.32
C LYS A 21 8.59 -5.40 -9.92
N THR A 22 8.24 -5.35 -8.64
CA THR A 22 7.04 -6.00 -8.08
C THR A 22 6.06 -4.93 -7.65
N TYR A 23 4.83 -4.98 -8.16
CA TYR A 23 3.76 -4.08 -7.77
C TYR A 23 2.84 -4.79 -6.78
N SER A 24 2.63 -4.19 -5.61
CA SER A 24 1.85 -4.81 -4.53
C SER A 24 0.70 -3.92 -4.07
N ILE A 25 -0.40 -4.56 -3.67
CA ILE A 25 -1.46 -3.93 -2.90
C ILE A 25 -1.33 -4.45 -1.47
N ILE A 26 -1.13 -3.55 -0.51
CA ILE A 26 -0.96 -3.89 0.90
C ILE A 26 -2.10 -3.28 1.69
N LEU A 27 -2.81 -4.11 2.46
CA LEU A 27 -3.86 -3.69 3.38
C LEU A 27 -3.24 -3.56 4.77
N ILE A 28 -3.27 -2.35 5.33
CA ILE A 28 -2.77 -2.09 6.68
C ILE A 28 -3.95 -2.20 7.63
N ASP A 29 -4.10 -3.34 8.28
CA ASP A 29 -5.24 -3.64 9.14
C ASP A 29 -5.03 -3.20 10.60
N LYS A 30 -6.13 -3.09 11.35
CA LYS A 30 -6.14 -2.71 12.78
C LYS A 30 -6.00 -3.91 13.73
N ASN A 31 -5.80 -5.11 13.21
CA ASN A 31 -5.81 -6.37 13.95
C ASN A 31 -7.07 -6.54 14.79
N GLY A 32 -8.23 -6.12 14.25
CA GLY A 32 -9.53 -6.17 14.92
C GLY A 32 -9.70 -5.18 16.08
N LYS A 33 -8.76 -4.25 16.30
CA LYS A 33 -8.82 -3.25 17.37
C LYS A 33 -9.62 -2.02 16.92
N ASP A 34 -10.39 -1.46 17.84
CA ASP A 34 -11.08 -0.19 17.64
C ASP A 34 -10.12 0.98 17.93
N ILE A 35 -9.41 1.41 16.88
CA ILE A 35 -8.40 2.47 16.96
C ILE A 35 -8.78 3.59 15.98
N ASP A 36 -8.74 4.83 16.46
CA ASP A 36 -8.89 6.01 15.62
C ASP A 36 -7.70 6.15 14.66
N ASN A 37 -8.01 6.26 13.36
CA ASN A 37 -7.03 6.41 12.28
C ASN A 37 -6.28 7.73 12.34
N ALA A 38 -6.80 8.74 13.05
CA ALA A 38 -6.09 9.99 13.32
C ALA A 38 -4.83 9.80 14.19
N ARG A 39 -4.78 8.72 14.98
CA ARG A 39 -3.64 8.38 15.84
C ARG A 39 -2.52 7.64 15.12
N PHE A 40 -2.75 7.22 13.87
CA PHE A 40 -1.77 6.42 13.13
C PHE A 40 -0.70 7.30 12.47
N ASP A 41 0.57 6.95 12.66
CA ASP A 41 1.72 7.65 12.08
C ASP A 41 1.95 7.21 10.63
N TYR A 42 1.22 7.88 9.72
CA TYR A 42 1.39 7.69 8.29
C TYR A 42 2.74 8.16 7.74
N ASN A 43 3.49 9.00 8.48
CA ASN A 43 4.81 9.43 8.03
C ASN A 43 5.82 8.33 8.30
N ARG A 44 5.76 7.69 9.46
CA ARG A 44 6.55 6.50 9.76
C ARG A 44 6.26 5.37 8.78
N LEU A 45 4.98 5.09 8.50
CA LEU A 45 4.59 4.07 7.50
C LEU A 45 5.22 4.34 6.13
N ARG A 46 5.29 5.61 5.69
CA ARG A 46 5.91 5.94 4.40
C ARG A 46 7.41 5.64 4.36
N GLY A 47 8.08 5.70 5.51
CA GLY A 47 9.52 5.42 5.61
C GLY A 47 9.88 3.95 5.48
N ASP A 48 8.91 3.04 5.56
CA ASP A 48 9.18 1.59 5.53
C ASP A 48 9.32 1.01 4.11
N PHE A 49 8.89 1.75 3.08
CA PHE A 49 8.82 1.29 1.71
C PHE A 49 9.68 2.15 0.78
N GLU A 50 10.37 1.53 -0.17
CA GLU A 50 11.21 2.23 -1.13
C GLU A 50 10.42 3.19 -2.02
N ASN A 51 9.22 2.79 -2.45
CA ASN A 51 8.39 3.55 -3.37
C ASN A 51 6.90 3.22 -3.17
N ILE A 52 6.16 4.23 -2.70
CA ILE A 52 4.71 4.17 -2.56
C ILE A 52 4.09 4.96 -3.72
N LEU A 53 3.45 4.25 -4.64
CA LEU A 53 2.70 4.83 -5.75
C LEU A 53 1.44 5.54 -5.25
N SER A 54 0.79 4.99 -4.23
CA SER A 54 -0.38 5.60 -3.61
C SER A 54 -0.59 5.08 -2.19
N LEU A 55 -0.83 5.99 -1.26
CA LEU A 55 -1.31 5.68 0.10
C LEU A 55 -2.71 6.26 0.24
N ARG A 56 -3.69 5.37 0.44
CA ARG A 56 -5.08 5.75 0.68
C ARG A 56 -5.41 5.51 2.14
N LYS A 57 -5.64 6.60 2.87
CA LYS A 57 -6.19 6.54 4.23
C LYS A 57 -7.63 6.05 4.16
N ILE A 58 -8.03 5.22 5.12
CA ILE A 58 -9.39 4.71 5.20
C ILE A 58 -10.12 5.44 6.31
N ASP A 59 -11.17 6.18 5.99
CA ASP A 59 -11.96 6.88 7.01
C ASP A 59 -13.18 6.05 7.47
N ASN A 60 -13.47 4.93 6.79
CA ASN A 60 -14.58 4.05 7.12
C ASN A 60 -14.20 3.07 8.24
N PRO A 61 -14.78 3.18 9.45
CA PRO A 61 -14.44 2.31 10.58
C PRO A 61 -14.79 0.84 10.31
N ALA A 62 -15.84 0.58 9.52
CA ALA A 62 -16.33 -0.77 9.23
C ALA A 62 -15.32 -1.63 8.46
N MET A 63 -14.34 -1.02 7.80
CA MET A 63 -13.30 -1.75 7.07
C MET A 63 -12.21 -2.32 7.98
N GLY A 64 -12.05 -1.82 9.21
CA GLY A 64 -11.01 -2.29 10.12
C GLY A 64 -9.58 -2.06 9.60
N LEU A 65 -9.38 -1.10 8.70
CA LEU A 65 -8.08 -0.76 8.11
C LEU A 65 -7.62 0.65 8.53
N PHE A 66 -6.31 0.82 8.64
CA PHE A 66 -5.67 2.14 8.67
C PHE A 66 -5.53 2.71 7.25
N ALA A 67 -5.02 1.90 6.31
CA ALA A 67 -4.71 2.35 4.96
C ALA A 67 -4.68 1.21 3.94
N VAL A 68 -4.75 1.58 2.67
CA VAL A 68 -4.36 0.72 1.53
C VAL A 68 -3.16 1.36 0.84
N LEU A 69 -2.11 0.58 0.63
CA LEU A 69 -0.91 1.00 -0.08
C LEU A 69 -0.85 0.32 -1.45
N PHE A 70 -0.38 1.09 -2.43
CA PHE A 70 0.08 0.59 -3.71
C PHE A 70 1.57 0.88 -3.77
N THR A 71 2.40 -0.16 -3.82
CA THR A 71 3.86 -0.04 -3.78
C THR A 71 4.48 -0.58 -5.05
N GLU A 72 5.66 -0.07 -5.36
CA GLU A 72 6.59 -0.64 -6.32
C GLU A 72 7.85 -1.04 -5.54
N THR A 73 8.25 -2.30 -5.63
CA THR A 73 9.43 -2.84 -4.96
C THR A 73 10.43 -3.34 -5.99
N SER A 74 11.70 -3.01 -5.82
CA SER A 74 12.78 -3.40 -6.72
C SER A 74 13.10 -4.88 -6.59
N PHE A 75 13.46 -5.52 -7.70
CA PHE A 75 13.99 -6.88 -7.70
C PHE A 75 15.19 -6.98 -6.74
N GLY A 76 15.20 -8.00 -5.87
CA GLY A 76 16.21 -8.19 -4.82
C GLY A 76 15.88 -7.50 -3.48
N ASN A 77 14.83 -6.69 -3.40
CA ASN A 77 14.34 -6.08 -2.16
C ASN A 77 13.04 -6.75 -1.66
N GLU A 78 12.85 -8.04 -1.97
CA GLU A 78 11.67 -8.80 -1.51
C GLU A 78 11.54 -8.83 0.02
N ALA A 79 12.66 -8.64 0.72
CA ALA A 79 12.71 -8.49 2.17
C ALA A 79 11.84 -7.32 2.68
N GLU A 80 11.60 -6.27 1.89
CA GLU A 80 10.64 -5.22 2.21
C GLU A 80 9.22 -5.75 2.38
N LEU A 81 8.76 -6.57 1.42
CA LEU A 81 7.43 -7.15 1.44
C LEU A 81 7.30 -8.18 2.59
N ASP A 82 8.35 -8.96 2.85
CA ASP A 82 8.41 -9.87 4.00
C ASP A 82 8.32 -9.13 5.33
N ARG A 83 8.99 -7.98 5.46
CA ARG A 83 8.85 -7.11 6.65
C ARG A 83 7.43 -6.58 6.74
N ALA A 84 6.89 -6.04 5.64
CA ALA A 84 5.55 -5.47 5.62
C ALA A 84 4.46 -6.46 6.03
N LEU A 85 4.61 -7.74 5.68
CA LEU A 85 3.69 -8.82 6.06
C LEU A 85 3.77 -9.20 7.55
N ARG A 86 4.94 -9.02 8.19
CA ARG A 86 5.19 -9.45 9.58
C ARG A 86 5.07 -8.31 10.59
N THR A 87 5.06 -7.06 10.14
CA THR A 87 4.95 -5.88 11.01
C THR A 87 3.57 -5.80 11.65
N ASP A 88 3.52 -5.70 12.98
CA ASP A 88 2.32 -5.22 13.68
C ASP A 88 2.28 -3.69 13.62
N TYR A 89 1.45 -3.16 12.72
CA TYR A 89 1.26 -1.74 12.52
C TYR A 89 0.54 -1.04 13.69
N SER A 90 0.01 -1.78 14.67
CA SER A 90 -0.45 -1.17 15.93
C SER A 90 0.67 -0.44 16.68
N ASN A 91 1.94 -0.73 16.37
CA ASN A 91 3.10 -0.04 16.95
C ASN A 91 3.40 1.33 16.31
N TYR A 92 2.58 1.75 15.34
CA TYR A 92 2.71 3.01 14.61
C TYR A 92 1.73 4.07 15.13
N LEU A 93 1.20 3.89 16.33
CA LEU A 93 0.31 4.86 16.96
C LEU A 93 1.12 5.96 17.66
N LEU A 94 0.66 7.21 17.52
CA LEU A 94 1.11 8.39 18.24
C LEU A 94 0.49 8.49 19.65
#